data_AF-A0AAD8BM49-F1
#
_entry.id   AF-A0AAD8BM49-F1
#
_cell.length_a   1.000
_cell.length_b   1.000
_cell.length_c   1.000
_cell.angle_alpha   90.00
_cell.angle_beta   90.00
_cell.angle_gamma   90.00
#
_symmetry.space_group_name_H-M   'P 1'
#
loop_
_entity.id
_entity.type
_entity.pdbx_description
1 polymer ?
#
loop_
_entity_poly.entity_id
_entity_poly.type
_entity_poly.pdbx_seq_one_letter_code
_entity_poly.pdbx_strand_id
1 'polypeptide(L)'
;NVNLADNRYFRALCEPEGETPCCFNYICVNKTVDQCQGPWAFDVRQQIQTEFATWIPDDPTCKVVDVTSEDTACQVLNNLTIYFIGESLTRQLYISVLGFLRDKKYDTHVLVDNSTRARICHTYYRYSPVCTDVILKDSNECNGTTRLRYRRLLSSNEATEMLNQFRELSGIPNTFYVAGFGFHNRFQVEPVVTKVFNPIFQELANSTWPKFIWLATHMPTMLQGLTASRQQPLEILAYNEAIQAVMSAHKVPVMDPTQLTANAMGIDNIHYGKGVNDAKAVILLNHLLELRHNSTWMLEKQTADDVPMNETTTANTARHITASNVTKPPSLTTPKTIKTTGKQQRPYRQQA
;
A
#
# COMPACT_ATOMS: atom_id res chain seq x y z
N ASN A 1 18.35 1.12 -21.32
CA ASN A 1 19.15 0.86 -20.11
C ASN A 1 19.68 2.15 -19.51
N VAL A 2 19.58 2.32 -18.18
CA VAL A 2 20.20 3.42 -17.42
C VAL A 2 21.10 2.82 -16.35
N ASN A 3 22.41 2.92 -16.56
CA ASN A 3 23.42 2.49 -15.59
C ASN A 3 23.58 3.54 -14.49
N LEU A 4 23.73 3.08 -13.26
CA LEU A 4 23.81 3.91 -12.06
C LEU A 4 25.00 3.48 -11.18
N ALA A 5 26.16 3.22 -11.81
CA ALA A 5 27.35 2.62 -11.18
C ALA A 5 27.82 3.33 -9.88
N ASP A 6 27.53 4.62 -9.72
CA ASP A 6 27.89 5.42 -8.53
C ASP A 6 26.71 5.70 -7.58
N ASN A 7 25.50 5.24 -7.91
CA ASN A 7 24.31 5.48 -7.11
C ASN A 7 24.00 4.27 -6.22
N ARG A 8 24.39 4.36 -4.94
CA ARG A 8 24.13 3.29 -3.96
C ARG A 8 22.68 3.25 -3.44
N TYR A 9 21.83 4.17 -3.91
CA TYR A 9 20.44 4.29 -3.45
C TYR A 9 19.45 3.66 -4.42
N PHE A 10 19.80 3.53 -5.70
CA PHE A 10 18.90 3.06 -6.76
C PHE A 10 19.57 2.02 -7.65
N ARG A 11 18.86 0.93 -7.94
CA ARG A 11 19.28 -0.07 -8.95
C ARG A 11 19.18 0.50 -10.37
N ALA A 12 19.99 -0.03 -11.29
CA ALA A 12 19.92 0.35 -12.71
C ALA A 12 18.57 -0.01 -13.34
N LEU A 13 18.12 0.81 -14.29
CA LEU A 13 16.91 0.57 -15.06
C LEU A 13 17.27 -0.21 -16.32
N CYS A 14 17.11 -1.52 -16.26
CA CYS A 14 17.42 -2.42 -17.36
C CYS A 14 16.17 -2.75 -18.16
N GLU A 15 16.34 -2.97 -19.46
CA GLU A 15 15.27 -3.32 -20.38
C GLU A 15 14.98 -4.83 -20.26
N PRO A 16 13.75 -5.24 -19.91
CA PRO A 16 13.39 -6.65 -19.70
C PRO A 16 13.66 -7.51 -20.93
N GLU A 17 13.36 -7.00 -22.12
CA GLU A 17 13.51 -7.71 -23.39
C GLU A 17 14.81 -7.34 -24.12
N GLY A 18 15.67 -6.55 -23.49
CA GLY A 18 16.93 -6.07 -24.08
C GLY A 18 18.09 -7.05 -23.89
N GLU A 19 19.24 -6.73 -24.50
CA GLU A 19 20.46 -7.56 -24.46
C GLU A 19 21.07 -7.70 -23.06
N THR A 20 20.77 -6.76 -22.15
CA THR A 20 21.29 -6.74 -20.78
C THR A 20 20.17 -6.57 -19.76
N PRO A 21 19.32 -7.59 -19.56
CA PRO A 21 18.09 -7.50 -18.78
C PRO A 21 18.32 -7.68 -17.27
N CYS A 22 19.56 -7.64 -16.80
CA CYS A 22 19.91 -7.91 -15.43
C CYS A 22 20.62 -6.72 -14.82
N CYS A 23 20.13 -6.17 -13.71
CA CYS A 23 20.87 -5.21 -12.93
C CYS A 23 21.82 -5.94 -11.99
N PHE A 24 23.13 -5.82 -12.20
CA PHE A 24 24.17 -6.37 -11.34
C PHE A 24 25.09 -5.23 -10.90
N ASN A 25 25.28 -5.01 -9.60
CA ASN A 25 26.07 -3.87 -9.09
C ASN A 25 25.71 -2.53 -9.74
N TYR A 26 24.41 -2.23 -9.82
CA TYR A 26 23.90 -0.96 -10.38
C TYR A 26 24.23 -0.72 -11.86
N ILE A 27 24.57 -1.76 -12.62
CA ILE A 27 24.73 -1.71 -14.08
C ILE A 27 23.93 -2.81 -14.76
N CYS A 28 23.46 -2.56 -15.97
CA CYS A 28 22.78 -3.53 -16.79
C CYS A 28 23.78 -4.48 -17.46
N VAL A 29 23.61 -5.78 -17.24
CA VAL A 29 24.50 -6.84 -17.74
C VAL A 29 23.70 -7.93 -18.44
N ASN A 30 24.36 -8.63 -19.36
CA ASN A 30 23.82 -9.83 -19.98
C ASN A 30 24.10 -11.04 -19.07
N LYS A 31 23.07 -11.51 -18.38
CA LYS A 31 23.12 -12.66 -17.48
C LYS A 31 21.85 -13.51 -17.64
N THR A 32 22.00 -14.82 -17.46
CA THR A 32 20.86 -15.75 -17.41
C THR A 32 19.98 -15.46 -16.18
N VAL A 33 18.76 -15.99 -16.17
CA VAL A 33 17.82 -15.82 -15.05
C VAL A 33 18.46 -16.27 -13.74
N ASP A 34 19.05 -17.46 -13.70
CA ASP A 34 19.69 -18.01 -12.50
C ASP A 34 20.87 -17.15 -12.03
N GLN A 35 21.63 -16.58 -12.96
CA GLN A 35 22.73 -15.66 -12.64
C GLN A 35 22.26 -14.29 -12.12
N CYS A 36 20.98 -13.98 -12.26
CA CYS A 36 20.34 -12.75 -11.79
C CYS A 36 19.58 -12.91 -10.47
N GLN A 37 19.55 -14.13 -9.91
CA GLN A 37 18.82 -14.49 -8.69
C GLN A 37 19.73 -14.42 -7.45
N GLY A 38 20.43 -13.30 -7.26
CA GLY A 38 21.37 -13.10 -6.14
C GLY A 38 21.17 -11.76 -5.44
N PRO A 39 21.66 -11.57 -4.20
CA PRO A 39 21.43 -10.35 -3.42
C PRO A 39 21.94 -9.06 -4.11
N TRP A 40 22.97 -9.20 -4.96
CA TRP A 40 23.61 -8.11 -5.72
C TRP A 40 23.13 -8.01 -7.18
N ALA A 41 22.24 -8.92 -7.58
CA ALA A 41 21.71 -9.04 -8.92
C ALA A 41 20.19 -8.83 -8.89
N PHE A 42 19.60 -8.49 -10.02
CA PHE A 42 18.18 -8.27 -10.15
C PHE A 42 17.73 -8.48 -11.59
N ASP A 43 16.80 -9.41 -11.79
CA ASP A 43 16.29 -9.76 -13.11
C ASP A 43 15.03 -8.97 -13.45
N VAL A 44 15.13 -8.05 -14.43
CA VAL A 44 13.98 -7.25 -14.88
C VAL A 44 12.97 -8.00 -15.75
N ARG A 45 13.32 -9.21 -16.24
CA ARG A 45 12.42 -10.04 -17.08
C ARG A 45 11.19 -10.55 -16.34
N GLN A 46 11.31 -10.77 -15.04
CA GLN A 46 10.26 -11.45 -14.26
C GLN A 46 9.23 -10.48 -13.67
N GLN A 47 9.21 -9.23 -14.12
CA GLN A 47 8.56 -8.15 -13.37
C GLN A 47 7.25 -7.68 -13.97
N ILE A 48 6.37 -7.34 -13.04
CA ILE A 48 5.12 -6.66 -13.32
C ILE A 48 5.38 -5.17 -13.12
N GLN A 49 5.35 -4.41 -14.21
CA GLN A 49 5.33 -2.94 -14.16
C GLN A 49 4.12 -2.50 -13.34
N THR A 50 4.33 -1.65 -12.34
CA THR A 50 3.28 -1.32 -11.36
C THR A 50 2.03 -0.71 -11.99
N GLU A 51 2.17 -0.02 -13.12
CA GLU A 51 1.09 0.57 -13.91
C GLU A 51 0.14 -0.49 -14.46
N PHE A 52 0.67 -1.67 -14.80
CA PHE A 52 -0.06 -2.79 -15.39
C PHE A 52 -0.33 -3.91 -14.39
N ALA A 53 0.03 -3.72 -13.12
CA ALA A 53 -0.23 -4.72 -12.10
C ALA A 53 -1.73 -4.90 -11.91
N THR A 54 -2.16 -6.15 -12.06
CA THR A 54 -3.52 -6.60 -11.73
C THR A 54 -3.44 -7.57 -10.57
N TRP A 55 -4.53 -7.71 -9.83
CA TRP A 55 -4.65 -8.66 -8.74
C TRP A 55 -5.84 -9.59 -8.98
N ILE A 56 -5.63 -10.87 -8.70
CA ILE A 56 -6.65 -11.90 -8.72
C ILE A 56 -6.45 -12.70 -7.42
N PRO A 57 -7.51 -12.96 -6.64
CA PRO A 57 -7.41 -13.81 -5.47
C PRO A 57 -6.92 -15.21 -5.83
N ASP A 58 -6.08 -15.80 -4.98
CA ASP A 58 -5.66 -17.20 -5.13
C ASP A 58 -6.81 -18.17 -4.80
N ASP A 59 -7.73 -17.75 -3.92
CA ASP A 59 -8.93 -18.51 -3.59
C ASP A 59 -10.02 -18.31 -4.68
N PRO A 60 -10.38 -19.34 -5.45
CA PRO A 60 -11.39 -19.23 -6.50
C PRO A 60 -12.80 -18.97 -5.98
N THR A 61 -13.06 -19.12 -4.67
CA THR A 61 -14.33 -18.81 -4.03
C THR A 61 -14.44 -17.32 -3.68
N CYS A 62 -13.31 -16.61 -3.59
CA CYS A 62 -13.27 -15.17 -3.36
C CYS A 62 -13.74 -14.44 -4.62
N LYS A 63 -14.99 -13.94 -4.59
CA LYS A 63 -15.57 -13.17 -5.69
C LYS A 63 -15.27 -11.69 -5.49
N VAL A 64 -14.39 -11.17 -6.33
CA VAL A 64 -14.09 -9.73 -6.38
C VAL A 64 -15.05 -9.06 -7.35
N VAL A 65 -15.75 -8.05 -6.86
CA VAL A 65 -16.59 -7.17 -7.68
C VAL A 65 -15.70 -6.08 -8.29
N ASP A 66 -15.89 -5.84 -9.58
CA ASP A 66 -15.25 -4.70 -10.23
C ASP A 66 -15.89 -3.39 -9.74
N VAL A 67 -15.06 -2.59 -9.08
CA VAL A 67 -15.41 -1.32 -8.41
C VAL A 67 -14.59 -0.16 -8.97
N THR A 68 -14.07 -0.31 -10.19
CA THR A 68 -13.12 0.63 -10.80
C THR A 68 -13.77 1.79 -11.55
N SER A 69 -15.12 1.86 -11.59
CA SER A 69 -15.89 2.95 -12.22
C SER A 69 -16.64 3.81 -11.19
N GLU A 70 -17.01 5.05 -11.56
CA GLU A 70 -17.76 5.94 -10.66
C GLU A 70 -19.05 5.28 -10.17
N ASP A 71 -19.85 4.69 -11.06
CA ASP A 71 -21.14 4.08 -10.70
C ASP A 71 -20.98 2.95 -9.67
N THR A 72 -20.01 2.05 -9.90
CA THR A 72 -19.78 0.89 -9.02
C THR A 72 -19.12 1.32 -7.70
N ALA A 73 -18.14 2.21 -7.75
CA ALA A 73 -17.53 2.80 -6.56
C ALA A 73 -18.57 3.54 -5.71
N CYS A 74 -19.49 4.29 -6.33
CA CYS A 74 -20.56 4.98 -5.62
C CYS A 74 -21.59 4.03 -5.02
N GLN A 75 -21.90 2.89 -5.64
CA GLN A 75 -22.75 1.88 -5.01
C GLN A 75 -22.14 1.35 -3.69
N VAL A 76 -20.82 1.18 -3.65
CA VAL A 76 -20.10 0.76 -2.44
C VAL A 76 -20.01 1.90 -1.42
N LEU A 77 -19.73 3.13 -1.86
CA LEU A 77 -19.36 4.23 -0.99
C LEU A 77 -20.52 5.16 -0.60
N ASN A 78 -21.71 5.00 -1.21
CA ASN A 78 -22.87 5.83 -0.92
C ASN A 78 -23.12 5.97 0.59
N ASN A 79 -23.30 7.20 1.06
CA ASN A 79 -23.51 7.53 2.48
C ASN A 79 -22.35 7.14 3.42
N LEU A 80 -21.09 7.17 2.94
CA LEU A 80 -19.89 6.96 3.77
C LEU A 80 -19.07 8.24 3.94
N THR A 81 -18.43 8.37 5.11
CA THR A 81 -17.27 9.26 5.27
C THR A 81 -16.02 8.44 5.52
N ILE A 82 -14.94 8.68 4.78
CA ILE A 82 -13.68 7.97 4.96
C ILE A 82 -12.53 8.97 5.12
N TYR A 83 -11.83 8.86 6.23
CA TYR A 83 -10.60 9.61 6.50
C TYR A 83 -9.41 8.67 6.28
N PHE A 84 -8.58 9.01 5.30
CA PHE A 84 -7.30 8.38 5.00
C PHE A 84 -6.19 9.16 5.72
N ILE A 85 -5.57 8.52 6.70
CA ILE A 85 -4.60 9.17 7.59
C ILE A 85 -3.27 8.46 7.50
N GLY A 86 -2.22 9.19 7.15
CA GLY A 86 -0.89 8.60 7.18
C GLY A 86 0.09 9.25 6.23
N GLU A 87 1.08 8.46 5.86
CA GLU A 87 2.18 8.90 5.01
C GLU A 87 1.86 8.76 3.52
N SER A 88 2.91 8.85 2.70
CA SER A 88 2.78 8.82 1.24
C SER A 88 2.15 7.53 0.72
N LEU A 89 2.21 6.41 1.44
CA LEU A 89 1.61 5.14 1.01
C LEU A 89 0.09 5.17 1.11
N THR A 90 -0.44 5.69 2.22
CA THR A 90 -1.88 5.92 2.43
C THR A 90 -2.43 6.92 1.41
N ARG A 91 -1.64 7.95 1.06
CA ARG A 91 -1.98 8.88 -0.02
C ARG A 91 -2.21 8.16 -1.35
N GLN A 92 -1.36 7.19 -1.71
CA GLN A 92 -1.49 6.47 -2.98
C GLN A 92 -2.77 5.64 -3.05
N LEU A 93 -3.18 5.04 -1.93
CA LEU A 93 -4.48 4.38 -1.83
C LEU A 93 -5.63 5.37 -2.00
N TYR A 94 -5.61 6.49 -1.26
CA TYR A 94 -6.60 7.57 -1.39
C TYR A 94 -6.74 8.07 -2.83
N ILE A 95 -5.61 8.30 -3.51
CA ILE A 95 -5.59 8.74 -4.91
C ILE A 95 -6.34 7.78 -5.82
N SER A 96 -6.21 6.47 -5.61
CA SER A 96 -6.85 5.47 -6.48
C SER A 96 -8.34 5.36 -6.20
N VAL A 97 -8.73 5.38 -4.91
CA VAL A 97 -10.16 5.43 -4.52
C VAL A 97 -10.85 6.68 -5.08
N LEU A 98 -10.24 7.86 -4.92
CA LEU A 98 -10.77 9.10 -5.50
C LEU A 98 -10.76 9.03 -7.03
N GLY A 99 -9.76 8.38 -7.62
CA GLY A 99 -9.65 8.15 -9.05
C GLY A 99 -10.86 7.40 -9.62
N PHE A 100 -11.33 6.34 -8.96
CA PHE A 100 -12.52 5.59 -9.39
C PHE A 100 -13.79 6.43 -9.32
N LEU A 101 -13.96 7.22 -8.26
CA LEU A 101 -15.13 8.10 -8.07
C LEU A 101 -15.20 9.27 -9.06
N ARG A 102 -14.07 9.61 -9.67
CA ARG A 102 -13.94 10.73 -10.60
C ARG A 102 -13.52 10.29 -11.99
N ASP A 103 -13.60 8.99 -12.26
CA ASP A 103 -13.27 8.47 -13.57
C ASP A 103 -14.21 9.13 -14.60
N LYS A 104 -13.62 9.73 -15.65
CA LYS A 104 -14.32 10.44 -16.74
C LYS A 104 -15.11 11.70 -16.38
N LYS A 105 -15.33 11.99 -15.09
CA LYS A 105 -16.14 13.14 -14.63
C LYS A 105 -15.41 14.48 -14.70
N TYR A 106 -14.10 14.46 -14.47
CA TYR A 106 -13.28 15.67 -14.44
C TYR A 106 -11.98 15.46 -15.20
N ASP A 107 -11.62 16.41 -16.06
CA ASP A 107 -10.33 16.41 -16.77
C ASP A 107 -9.13 16.43 -15.81
N THR A 108 -9.32 17.02 -14.63
CA THR A 108 -8.29 17.07 -13.56
C THR A 108 -8.30 15.82 -12.69
N HIS A 109 -9.32 14.96 -12.79
CA HIS A 109 -9.57 13.79 -11.96
C HIS A 109 -9.36 14.06 -10.45
N VAL A 110 -8.18 13.76 -9.92
CA VAL A 110 -7.84 13.85 -8.49
C VAL A 110 -7.07 15.13 -8.11
N LEU A 111 -6.83 16.02 -9.07
CA LEU A 111 -6.00 17.19 -8.89
C LEU A 111 -6.82 18.40 -8.39
N VAL A 112 -6.18 19.29 -7.63
CA VAL A 112 -6.81 20.51 -7.08
C VAL A 112 -7.13 21.55 -8.16
N ASP A 113 -6.33 21.60 -9.23
CA ASP A 113 -6.44 22.58 -10.30
C ASP A 113 -5.86 22.04 -11.62
N ASN A 114 -5.80 22.89 -12.64
CA ASN A 114 -5.21 22.60 -13.95
C ASN A 114 -3.93 23.42 -14.22
N SER A 115 -3.19 23.76 -13.16
CA SER A 115 -1.89 24.43 -13.28
C SER A 115 -0.89 23.60 -14.08
N THR A 116 0.17 24.22 -14.61
CA THR A 116 1.26 23.50 -15.29
C THR A 116 1.83 22.39 -14.42
N ARG A 117 1.93 22.61 -13.10
CA ARG A 117 2.38 21.60 -12.14
C ARG A 117 1.38 20.45 -12.04
N ALA A 118 0.09 20.74 -11.91
CA ALA A 118 -0.96 19.72 -11.89
C ALA A 118 -0.97 18.89 -13.18
N ARG A 119 -0.76 19.51 -14.34
CA ARG A 119 -0.67 18.81 -15.63
C ARG A 119 0.46 17.80 -15.70
N ILE A 120 1.63 18.08 -15.10
CA ILE A 120 2.73 17.11 -15.00
C ILE A 120 2.32 15.93 -14.12
N CYS A 121 1.52 16.18 -13.10
CA CYS A 121 1.01 15.19 -12.17
C CYS A 121 -0.23 14.44 -12.67
N HIS A 122 -0.64 14.66 -13.92
CA HIS A 122 -1.77 13.96 -14.49
C HIS A 122 -1.46 12.46 -14.74
N THR A 123 -2.51 11.66 -14.95
CA THR A 123 -2.44 10.21 -15.26
C THR A 123 -1.61 9.34 -14.30
N TYR A 124 -0.37 9.01 -14.62
CA TYR A 124 0.45 8.04 -13.87
C TYR A 124 1.35 8.74 -12.85
N TYR A 125 1.70 10.00 -13.08
CA TYR A 125 2.68 10.69 -12.26
C TYR A 125 2.09 11.20 -10.92
N ARG A 126 0.76 11.23 -10.77
CA ARG A 126 0.05 11.62 -9.52
C ARG A 126 0.52 10.88 -8.27
N TYR A 127 1.00 9.65 -8.42
CA TYR A 127 1.51 8.81 -7.34
C TYR A 127 2.90 9.22 -6.86
N SER A 128 3.63 10.03 -7.64
CA SER A 128 4.96 10.53 -7.29
C SER A 128 4.92 11.49 -6.09
N PRO A 129 5.96 11.50 -5.23
CA PRO A 129 6.05 12.44 -4.11
C PRO A 129 5.96 13.92 -4.51
N VAL A 130 6.47 14.28 -5.71
CA VAL A 130 6.49 15.68 -6.19
C VAL A 130 5.10 16.26 -6.44
N CYS A 131 4.09 15.39 -6.55
CA CYS A 131 2.70 15.76 -6.82
C CYS A 131 1.87 15.97 -5.56
N THR A 132 2.42 15.80 -4.36
CA THR A 132 1.66 15.77 -3.10
C THR A 132 0.80 17.02 -2.85
N ASP A 133 1.26 18.19 -3.28
CA ASP A 133 0.59 19.48 -3.07
C ASP A 133 -0.53 19.77 -4.08
N VAL A 134 -0.53 19.10 -5.24
CA VAL A 134 -1.56 19.26 -6.27
C VAL A 134 -2.65 18.18 -6.21
N ILE A 135 -2.58 17.25 -5.26
CA ILE A 135 -3.63 16.24 -5.01
C ILE A 135 -4.70 16.83 -4.11
N LEU A 136 -5.96 16.68 -4.53
CA LEU A 136 -7.11 17.08 -3.72
C LEU A 136 -7.11 16.30 -2.41
N LYS A 137 -7.37 16.96 -1.28
CA LYS A 137 -7.33 16.33 0.06
C LYS A 137 -8.70 16.14 0.69
N ASP A 138 -9.71 16.79 0.15
CA ASP A 138 -11.08 16.79 0.66
C ASP A 138 -12.01 16.71 -0.54
N SER A 139 -12.92 15.74 -0.55
CA SER A 139 -13.83 15.52 -1.66
C SER A 139 -15.22 15.10 -1.19
N ASN A 140 -16.24 15.59 -1.89
CA ASN A 140 -17.62 15.12 -1.76
C ASN A 140 -18.03 14.51 -3.10
N GLU A 141 -18.34 13.22 -3.10
CA GLU A 141 -18.67 12.43 -4.29
C GLU A 141 -20.03 11.74 -4.13
N CYS A 142 -20.47 11.03 -5.18
CA CYS A 142 -21.74 10.28 -5.19
C CYS A 142 -22.93 11.17 -4.81
N ASN A 143 -23.10 12.27 -5.54
CA ASN A 143 -24.12 13.31 -5.29
C ASN A 143 -24.04 13.91 -3.88
N GLY A 144 -22.83 14.03 -3.32
CA GLY A 144 -22.57 14.65 -2.02
C GLY A 144 -22.80 13.73 -0.81
N THR A 145 -23.13 12.45 -1.05
CA THR A 145 -23.36 11.48 0.03
C THR A 145 -22.08 10.82 0.53
N THR A 146 -21.00 10.88 -0.25
CA THR A 146 -19.71 10.28 0.08
C THR A 146 -18.70 11.36 0.37
N ARG A 147 -18.07 11.35 1.54
CA ARG A 147 -17.00 12.28 1.90
C ARG A 147 -15.68 11.55 2.04
N LEU A 148 -14.69 11.94 1.24
CA LEU A 148 -13.32 11.44 1.36
C LEU A 148 -12.39 12.54 1.84
N ARG A 149 -11.56 12.23 2.83
CA ARG A 149 -10.53 13.15 3.33
C ARG A 149 -9.19 12.43 3.40
N TYR A 150 -8.13 13.08 2.95
CA TYR A 150 -6.75 12.68 3.21
C TYR A 150 -6.07 13.70 4.12
N ARG A 151 -5.40 13.21 5.15
CA ARG A 151 -4.50 14.01 5.99
C ARG A 151 -3.15 13.33 6.06
N ARG A 152 -2.12 14.11 5.74
CA ARG A 152 -0.73 13.68 5.82
C ARG A 152 -0.26 13.82 7.27
N LEU A 153 -0.17 12.69 7.97
CA LEU A 153 0.42 12.59 9.30
C LEU A 153 1.46 11.47 9.23
N LEU A 154 2.72 11.84 9.36
CA LEU A 154 3.86 11.01 8.96
C LEU A 154 4.23 9.96 10.00
N SER A 155 4.07 10.27 11.29
CA SER A 155 4.61 9.42 12.35
C SER A 155 3.85 9.51 13.66
N SER A 156 4.21 8.64 14.61
CA SER A 156 3.73 8.68 16.00
C SER A 156 4.00 10.01 16.74
N ASN A 157 4.85 10.90 16.21
CA ASN A 157 5.04 12.23 16.80
C ASN A 157 3.84 13.15 16.58
N GLU A 158 2.96 12.81 15.64
CA GLU A 158 1.72 13.54 15.34
C GLU A 158 0.50 12.86 15.97
N ALA A 159 0.72 11.98 16.97
CA ALA A 159 -0.32 11.19 17.61
C ALA A 159 -1.50 12.03 18.14
N THR A 160 -1.24 13.21 18.71
CA THR A 160 -2.29 14.12 19.18
C THR A 160 -3.21 14.54 18.04
N GLU A 161 -2.64 14.88 16.88
CA GLU A 161 -3.44 15.27 15.71
C GLU A 161 -4.21 14.07 15.15
N MET A 162 -3.60 12.87 15.12
CA MET A 162 -4.29 11.64 14.73
C MET A 162 -5.51 11.36 15.63
N LEU A 163 -5.34 11.49 16.95
CA LEU A 163 -6.42 11.29 17.91
C LEU A 163 -7.52 12.35 17.76
N ASN A 164 -7.16 13.60 17.50
CA ASN A 164 -8.14 14.67 17.23
C ASN A 164 -8.96 14.36 15.98
N GLN A 165 -8.32 13.96 14.88
CA GLN A 165 -9.01 13.56 13.65
C GLN A 165 -9.90 12.33 13.87
N PHE A 166 -9.50 11.38 14.72
CA PHE A 166 -10.33 10.25 15.09
C PHE A 166 -11.59 10.71 15.86
N ARG A 167 -11.42 11.59 16.86
CA ARG A 167 -12.50 12.14 17.67
C ARG A 167 -13.50 12.98 16.86
N GLU A 168 -13.06 13.64 15.79
CA GLU A 168 -13.97 14.33 14.85
C GLU A 168 -15.03 13.39 14.25
N LEU A 169 -14.73 12.08 14.16
CA LEU A 169 -15.63 11.08 13.61
C LEU A 169 -16.42 10.33 14.71
N SER A 170 -16.07 10.51 15.98
CA SER A 170 -16.67 9.75 17.09
C SER A 170 -18.19 9.94 17.14
N GLY A 171 -18.92 8.83 17.10
CA GLY A 171 -20.38 8.81 17.14
C GLY A 171 -21.07 9.20 15.84
N ILE A 172 -20.33 9.57 14.79
CA ILE A 172 -20.91 9.84 13.45
C ILE A 172 -21.08 8.49 12.73
N PRO A 173 -22.30 8.08 12.34
CA PRO A 173 -22.51 6.82 11.65
C PRO A 173 -21.80 6.75 10.30
N ASN A 174 -21.49 5.53 9.84
CA ASN A 174 -20.93 5.26 8.50
C ASN A 174 -19.59 5.95 8.24
N THR A 175 -18.76 6.06 9.28
CA THR A 175 -17.45 6.70 9.20
C THR A 175 -16.30 5.72 9.34
N PHE A 176 -15.32 5.81 8.46
CA PHE A 176 -14.13 4.95 8.48
C PHE A 176 -12.88 5.79 8.67
N TYR A 177 -12.04 5.33 9.58
CA TYR A 177 -10.70 5.83 9.79
C TYR A 177 -9.73 4.80 9.21
N VAL A 178 -9.13 5.10 8.05
CA VAL A 178 -8.18 4.22 7.37
C VAL A 178 -6.80 4.80 7.59
N ALA A 179 -5.97 4.15 8.40
CA ALA A 179 -4.64 4.67 8.72
C ALA A 179 -3.51 3.70 8.43
N GLY A 180 -2.34 4.24 8.08
CA GLY A 180 -1.14 3.45 7.84
C GLY A 180 0.11 4.31 7.88
N PHE A 181 1.08 3.90 8.69
CA PHE A 181 2.42 4.50 8.74
C PHE A 181 3.40 3.53 9.40
N GLY A 182 4.67 3.65 9.05
CA GLY A 182 5.76 2.88 9.65
C GLY A 182 7.13 3.38 9.23
N PHE A 183 7.22 3.94 8.03
CA PHE A 183 8.49 4.36 7.44
C PHE A 183 9.14 5.50 8.21
N HIS A 184 8.40 6.58 8.51
CA HIS A 184 8.94 7.70 9.30
C HIS A 184 9.12 7.35 10.79
N ASN A 185 8.51 6.26 11.24
CA ASN A 185 8.78 5.64 12.54
C ASN A 185 9.95 4.65 12.53
N ARG A 186 10.61 4.46 11.38
CA ARG A 186 11.70 3.49 11.19
C ARG A 186 11.28 2.07 11.61
N PHE A 187 10.02 1.74 11.40
CA PHE A 187 9.41 0.47 11.76
C PHE A 187 9.55 0.10 13.26
N GLN A 188 9.60 1.12 14.12
CA GLN A 188 9.53 0.92 15.57
C GLN A 188 8.07 0.73 15.98
N VAL A 189 7.76 -0.43 16.54
CA VAL A 189 6.40 -0.81 16.97
C VAL A 189 5.94 -0.01 18.20
N GLU A 190 6.79 0.06 19.22
CA GLU A 190 6.41 0.63 20.53
C GLU A 190 5.84 2.06 20.43
N PRO A 191 6.49 3.03 19.75
CA PRO A 191 5.97 4.39 19.71
C PRO A 191 4.62 4.50 18.99
N VAL A 192 4.37 3.61 18.02
CA VAL A 192 3.12 3.57 17.26
C VAL A 192 2.01 3.01 18.15
N VAL A 193 2.27 1.91 18.85
CA VAL A 193 1.31 1.29 19.77
C VAL A 193 0.98 2.24 20.92
N THR A 194 1.98 2.75 21.63
CA THR A 194 1.76 3.49 22.87
C THR A 194 1.20 4.89 22.62
N LYS A 195 1.66 5.59 21.58
CA LYS A 195 1.24 6.97 21.33
C LYS A 195 0.00 7.05 20.45
N VAL A 196 -0.17 6.15 19.47
CA VAL A 196 -1.28 6.25 18.50
C VAL A 196 -2.38 5.25 18.79
N PHE A 197 -2.06 3.96 18.88
CA PHE A 197 -3.09 2.94 18.97
C PHE A 197 -3.79 2.93 20.32
N ASN A 198 -3.06 2.95 21.42
CA ASN A 198 -3.66 2.90 22.75
C ASN A 198 -4.72 4.01 22.96
N PRO A 199 -4.45 5.29 22.63
CA PRO A 199 -5.49 6.32 22.73
C PRO A 199 -6.68 6.09 21.79
N ILE A 200 -6.44 5.66 20.54
CA ILE A 200 -7.53 5.36 19.59
C ILE A 200 -8.39 4.19 20.08
N PHE A 201 -7.78 3.14 20.62
CA PHE A 201 -8.48 1.97 21.15
C PHE A 201 -9.34 2.31 22.38
N GLN A 202 -8.89 3.25 23.22
CA GLN A 202 -9.72 3.78 24.31
C GLN A 202 -10.99 4.49 23.80
N GLU A 203 -10.89 5.23 22.69
CA GLU A 203 -12.07 5.84 22.05
C GLU A 203 -12.99 4.79 21.41
N LEU A 204 -12.42 3.77 20.74
CA LEU A 204 -13.17 2.67 20.13
C LEU A 204 -13.96 1.84 21.16
N ALA A 205 -13.41 1.62 22.35
CA ALA A 205 -14.11 0.87 23.40
C ALA A 205 -15.47 1.51 23.77
N ASN A 206 -15.54 2.83 23.65
CA ASN A 206 -16.71 3.63 24.02
C ASN A 206 -17.59 4.03 22.83
N SER A 207 -17.22 3.65 21.60
CA SER A 207 -17.92 4.10 20.39
C SER A 207 -18.18 2.99 19.38
N THR A 208 -19.32 3.05 18.71
CA THR A 208 -19.59 2.20 17.54
C THR A 208 -18.89 2.72 16.29
N TRP A 209 -18.61 4.03 16.24
CA TRP A 209 -18.04 4.73 15.08
C TRP A 209 -16.95 5.75 15.50
N PRO A 210 -15.91 5.99 14.69
CA PRO A 210 -15.67 5.39 13.38
C PRO A 210 -15.23 3.92 13.48
N LYS A 211 -15.30 3.17 12.36
CA LYS A 211 -14.58 1.90 12.24
C LYS A 211 -13.13 2.19 11.87
N PHE A 212 -12.21 1.53 12.56
CA PHE A 212 -10.79 1.63 12.26
C PHE A 212 -10.36 0.50 11.31
N ILE A 213 -9.58 0.84 10.28
CA ILE A 213 -8.89 -0.08 9.38
C ILE A 213 -7.42 0.29 9.35
N TRP A 214 -6.53 -0.68 9.57
CA TRP A 214 -5.10 -0.47 9.45
C TRP A 214 -4.59 -0.89 8.07
N LEU A 215 -3.80 -0.04 7.43
CA LEU A 215 -3.07 -0.33 6.21
C LEU A 215 -1.64 -0.71 6.57
N ALA A 216 -1.29 -1.98 6.42
CA ALA A 216 0.07 -2.45 6.64
C ALA A 216 1.03 -1.85 5.60
N THR A 217 2.31 -1.76 5.96
CA THR A 217 3.33 -1.24 5.04
C THR A 217 3.57 -2.27 3.94
N HIS A 218 3.53 -1.88 2.67
CA HIS A 218 3.88 -2.80 1.58
C HIS A 218 5.37 -3.12 1.54
N MET A 219 5.74 -4.15 0.75
CA MET A 219 7.13 -4.42 0.42
C MET A 219 7.78 -3.20 -0.24
N PRO A 220 9.06 -2.91 0.05
CA PRO A 220 9.78 -1.90 -0.69
C PRO A 220 9.85 -2.34 -2.16
N THR A 221 9.98 -1.36 -3.04
CA THR A 221 10.07 -1.68 -4.45
C THR A 221 11.44 -2.29 -4.72
N MET A 222 11.53 -3.07 -5.77
CA MET A 222 12.79 -3.70 -6.13
C MET A 222 13.87 -2.70 -6.60
N LEU A 223 13.53 -1.43 -6.84
CA LEU A 223 14.51 -0.36 -7.15
C LEU A 223 15.36 0.02 -5.93
N GLN A 224 14.91 -0.33 -4.73
CA GLN A 224 15.59 0.02 -3.49
C GLN A 224 17.01 -0.55 -3.44
N GLY A 225 17.97 0.36 -3.23
CA GLY A 225 19.35 0.01 -2.93
C GLY A 225 19.51 -0.59 -1.53
N LEU A 226 20.61 -1.33 -1.33
CA LEU A 226 20.91 -2.03 -0.07
C LEU A 226 21.32 -1.07 1.08
N THR A 227 21.48 0.22 0.80
CA THR A 227 21.92 1.22 1.79
C THR A 227 20.82 1.68 2.74
N ALA A 228 19.55 1.47 2.38
CA ALA A 228 18.41 1.73 3.26
C ALA A 228 18.15 0.54 4.19
N SER A 229 19.11 0.20 5.04
CA SER A 229 19.07 -1.02 5.87
C SER A 229 17.83 -1.14 6.77
N ARG A 230 17.21 -0.01 7.14
CA ARG A 230 15.98 0.01 7.95
C ARG A 230 14.70 -0.09 7.14
N GLN A 231 14.78 -0.38 5.85
CA GLN A 231 13.62 -0.47 4.97
C GLN A 231 13.70 -1.75 4.14
N GLN A 232 14.44 -2.76 4.62
CA GLN A 232 14.51 -4.03 3.91
C GLN A 232 13.23 -4.85 4.19
N PRO A 233 12.95 -5.85 3.35
CA PRO A 233 11.76 -6.68 3.51
C PRO A 233 11.60 -7.30 4.91
N LEU A 234 12.70 -7.71 5.55
CA LEU A 234 12.65 -8.36 6.87
C LEU A 234 12.13 -7.42 7.97
N GLU A 235 12.60 -6.17 8.02
CA GLU A 235 12.13 -5.19 9.01
C GLU A 235 10.66 -4.83 8.79
N ILE A 236 10.24 -4.70 7.53
CA ILE A 236 8.85 -4.41 7.17
C ILE A 236 7.94 -5.58 7.56
N LEU A 237 8.33 -6.82 7.27
CA LEU A 237 7.57 -8.01 7.66
C LEU A 237 7.44 -8.12 9.17
N ALA A 238 8.54 -7.99 9.91
CA ALA A 238 8.54 -8.06 11.38
C ALA A 238 7.67 -6.96 12.00
N TYR A 239 7.70 -5.75 11.44
CA TYR A 239 6.83 -4.66 11.88
C TYR A 239 5.35 -4.95 11.60
N ASN A 240 5.02 -5.37 10.38
CA ASN A 240 3.64 -5.67 10.02
C ASN A 240 3.07 -6.80 10.87
N GLU A 241 3.84 -7.87 11.12
CA GLU A 241 3.43 -8.98 11.99
C GLU A 241 3.11 -8.50 13.41
N ALA A 242 3.99 -7.69 14.00
CA ALA A 242 3.78 -7.15 15.34
C ALA A 242 2.57 -6.22 15.42
N ILE A 243 2.37 -5.35 14.42
CA ILE A 243 1.20 -4.46 14.37
C ILE A 243 -0.09 -5.28 14.14
N GLN A 244 -0.04 -6.32 13.30
CA GLN A 244 -1.18 -7.19 13.06
C GLN A 244 -1.64 -7.90 14.33
N ALA A 245 -0.71 -8.38 15.17
CA ALA A 245 -1.05 -8.96 16.46
C ALA A 245 -1.81 -7.96 17.36
N VAL A 246 -1.35 -6.71 17.42
CA VAL A 246 -2.01 -5.63 18.19
C VAL A 246 -3.40 -5.30 17.65
N MET A 247 -3.54 -5.21 16.33
CA MET A 247 -4.83 -4.93 15.67
C MET A 247 -5.83 -6.07 15.86
N SER A 248 -5.38 -7.31 15.72
CA SER A 248 -6.21 -8.51 15.91
C SER A 248 -6.77 -8.59 17.32
N ALA A 249 -5.97 -8.25 18.34
CA ALA A 249 -6.43 -8.20 19.73
C ALA A 249 -7.59 -7.22 19.97
N HIS A 250 -7.77 -6.23 19.08
CA HIS A 250 -8.82 -5.22 19.14
C HIS A 250 -9.86 -5.35 18.02
N LYS A 251 -9.85 -6.48 17.28
CA LYS A 251 -10.77 -6.73 16.14
C LYS A 251 -10.71 -5.63 15.07
N VAL A 252 -9.53 -5.05 14.88
CA VAL A 252 -9.28 -4.07 13.82
C VAL A 252 -8.79 -4.83 12.59
N PRO A 253 -9.51 -4.74 11.44
CA PRO A 253 -9.05 -5.37 10.22
C PRO A 253 -7.76 -4.71 9.72
N VAL A 254 -6.84 -5.55 9.24
CA VAL A 254 -5.59 -5.14 8.62
C VAL A 254 -5.67 -5.44 7.13
N MET A 255 -5.49 -4.41 6.32
CA MET A 255 -5.26 -4.54 4.89
C MET A 255 -3.76 -4.74 4.67
N ASP A 256 -3.35 -5.95 4.28
CA ASP A 256 -1.96 -6.30 4.03
C ASP A 256 -1.62 -6.37 2.52
N PRO A 257 -0.90 -5.38 1.96
CA PRO A 257 -0.46 -5.39 0.58
C PRO A 257 0.92 -6.05 0.34
N THR A 258 1.53 -6.71 1.33
CA THR A 258 2.89 -7.28 1.22
C THR A 258 3.04 -8.22 0.02
N GLN A 259 2.14 -9.20 -0.12
CA GLN A 259 2.15 -10.15 -1.24
C GLN A 259 1.88 -9.48 -2.59
N LEU A 260 0.96 -8.51 -2.61
CA LEU A 260 0.62 -7.73 -3.82
C LEU A 260 1.83 -6.96 -4.36
N THR A 261 2.78 -6.61 -3.51
CA THR A 261 3.89 -5.70 -3.82
C THR A 261 5.25 -6.37 -3.92
N ALA A 262 5.40 -7.62 -3.45
CA ALA A 262 6.67 -8.31 -3.36
C ALA A 262 7.45 -8.41 -4.69
N ASN A 263 6.75 -8.46 -5.83
CA ASN A 263 7.36 -8.62 -7.16
C ASN A 263 7.01 -7.49 -8.15
N ALA A 264 6.50 -6.36 -7.64
CA ALA A 264 6.14 -5.22 -8.48
C ALA A 264 7.28 -4.22 -8.57
N MET A 265 7.52 -3.68 -9.77
CA MET A 265 8.45 -2.55 -9.96
C MET A 265 7.73 -1.26 -9.59
N GLY A 266 8.26 -0.48 -8.64
CA GLY A 266 7.69 0.82 -8.29
C GLY A 266 8.19 1.99 -9.15
N ILE A 267 7.68 3.19 -8.86
CA ILE A 267 8.09 4.46 -9.50
C ILE A 267 9.43 4.94 -8.91
N ASP A 268 9.60 4.76 -7.60
CA ASP A 268 10.85 5.00 -6.89
C ASP A 268 11.08 3.84 -5.91
N ASN A 269 11.97 3.99 -4.93
CA ASN A 269 12.32 2.93 -3.99
C ASN A 269 11.15 2.40 -3.13
N ILE A 270 10.06 3.15 -2.95
CA ILE A 270 8.95 2.73 -2.08
C ILE A 270 7.57 2.99 -2.69
N HIS A 271 7.44 3.95 -3.61
CA HIS A 271 6.15 4.33 -4.18
C HIS A 271 5.79 3.45 -5.37
N TYR A 272 4.57 2.93 -5.37
CA TYR A 272 4.01 2.19 -6.51
C TYR A 272 3.14 3.09 -7.39
N GLY A 273 2.94 2.71 -8.64
CA GLY A 273 2.10 3.40 -9.60
C GLY A 273 0.66 2.92 -9.60
N LYS A 274 -0.05 3.21 -10.69
CA LYS A 274 -1.51 3.10 -10.77
C LYS A 274 -2.02 1.69 -10.48
N GLY A 275 -1.59 0.67 -11.24
CA GLY A 275 -2.15 -0.68 -11.15
C GLY A 275 -2.08 -1.30 -9.76
N VAL A 276 -0.93 -1.20 -9.07
CA VAL A 276 -0.80 -1.71 -7.69
C VAL A 276 -1.73 -0.95 -6.73
N ASN A 277 -1.83 0.36 -6.84
CA ASN A 277 -2.67 1.14 -5.93
C ASN A 277 -4.17 1.02 -6.26
N ASP A 278 -4.52 0.77 -7.52
CA ASP A 278 -5.86 0.39 -7.94
C ASP A 278 -6.25 -0.97 -7.36
N ALA A 279 -5.35 -1.96 -7.41
CA ALA A 279 -5.57 -3.27 -6.79
C ALA A 279 -5.81 -3.13 -5.27
N LYS A 280 -5.02 -2.30 -4.59
CA LYS A 280 -5.26 -1.95 -3.17
C LYS A 280 -6.65 -1.32 -2.99
N ALA A 281 -7.02 -0.34 -3.82
CA ALA A 281 -8.32 0.30 -3.73
C ALA A 281 -9.47 -0.70 -3.96
N VAL A 282 -9.36 -1.60 -4.94
CA VAL A 282 -10.33 -2.66 -5.20
C VAL A 282 -10.49 -3.57 -3.98
N ILE A 283 -9.39 -3.99 -3.33
CA ILE A 283 -9.43 -4.80 -2.11
C ILE A 283 -10.17 -4.05 -0.99
N LEU A 284 -9.82 -2.80 -0.73
CA LEU A 284 -10.48 -1.98 0.30
C LEU A 284 -11.98 -1.85 0.02
N LEU A 285 -12.36 -1.49 -1.21
CA LEU A 285 -13.76 -1.29 -1.58
C LEU A 285 -14.57 -2.58 -1.53
N ASN A 286 -13.99 -3.72 -1.91
CA ASN A 286 -14.66 -5.02 -1.76
C ASN A 286 -14.85 -5.39 -0.28
N HIS A 287 -13.87 -5.08 0.59
CA HIS A 287 -14.03 -5.26 2.03
C HIS A 287 -15.18 -4.39 2.58
N LEU A 288 -15.25 -3.11 2.19
CA LEU A 288 -16.35 -2.23 2.60
C LEU A 288 -17.72 -2.72 2.07
N LEU A 289 -17.75 -3.25 0.86
CA LEU A 289 -18.95 -3.83 0.26
C LEU A 289 -19.43 -5.07 1.04
N GLU A 290 -18.51 -5.95 1.43
CA GLU A 290 -18.82 -7.12 2.26
C GLU A 290 -19.37 -6.73 3.63
N LEU A 291 -18.71 -5.79 4.31
CA LEU A 291 -19.17 -5.24 5.58
C LEU A 291 -20.60 -4.66 5.48
N ARG A 292 -20.90 -4.00 4.36
CA ARG A 292 -22.23 -3.47 4.07
C ARG A 292 -23.26 -4.58 3.89
N HIS A 293 -22.99 -5.57 3.06
CA HIS A 293 -23.91 -6.66 2.77
C HIS A 293 -24.24 -7.51 4.01
N ASN A 294 -23.23 -7.79 4.83
CA ASN A 294 -23.39 -8.62 6.02
C ASN A 294 -23.98 -7.86 7.22
N SER A 295 -24.23 -6.54 7.09
CA SER A 295 -24.66 -5.65 8.18
C SER A 295 -23.73 -5.65 9.40
N THR A 296 -22.55 -6.25 9.30
CA THR A 296 -21.54 -6.35 10.37
C THR A 296 -20.97 -4.99 10.74
N TRP A 297 -20.91 -4.05 9.80
CA TRP A 297 -20.55 -2.65 10.08
C TRP A 297 -21.51 -1.91 11.04
N MET A 298 -22.77 -2.32 11.16
CA MET A 298 -23.76 -1.61 11.97
C MET A 298 -23.85 -2.07 13.44
N LEU A 299 -23.36 -3.27 13.77
CA LEU A 299 -23.74 -3.94 15.02
C LEU A 299 -22.60 -4.16 16.02
N GLU A 300 -21.34 -4.23 15.59
CA GLU A 300 -20.25 -4.66 16.47
C GLU A 300 -19.32 -3.52 16.89
N LYS A 301 -19.08 -3.37 18.20
CA LYS A 301 -17.97 -2.55 18.70
C LYS A 301 -16.65 -3.26 18.41
N GLN A 302 -15.63 -2.49 18.01
CA GLN A 302 -14.25 -2.97 17.91
C GLN A 302 -13.60 -2.89 19.30
N THR A 303 -14.01 -3.77 20.20
CA THR A 303 -13.45 -3.87 21.55
C THR A 303 -12.48 -5.03 21.62
N ALA A 304 -11.48 -4.91 22.50
CA ALA A 304 -10.70 -6.06 22.90
C ALA A 304 -11.64 -7.13 23.49
N ASP A 305 -11.40 -8.39 23.17
CA ASP A 305 -11.87 -9.47 24.03
C ASP A 305 -11.14 -9.33 25.38
N ASP A 306 -11.70 -9.82 26.49
CA ASP A 306 -11.07 -9.82 27.82
C ASP A 306 -9.78 -10.67 27.82
N VAL A 307 -8.73 -10.17 27.16
CA VAL A 307 -7.39 -10.72 27.14
C VAL A 307 -6.68 -10.04 28.31
N PRO A 308 -6.29 -10.78 29.36
CA PRO A 308 -5.65 -10.18 30.52
C PRO A 308 -4.37 -9.46 30.09
N MET A 309 -4.36 -8.12 30.17
CA MET A 309 -3.20 -7.24 29.97
C MET A 309 -2.20 -7.36 31.12
N ASN A 310 -1.75 -8.58 31.42
CA ASN A 310 -0.67 -8.83 32.37
C ASN A 310 0.37 -9.73 31.71
N GLU A 311 1.01 -9.21 30.66
CA GLU A 311 2.35 -9.63 30.30
C GLU A 311 3.08 -8.44 29.67
N THR A 312 3.95 -7.83 30.47
CA THR A 312 5.03 -6.99 30.01
C THR A 312 5.88 -7.83 29.06
N THR A 313 5.56 -7.80 27.78
CA THR A 313 6.41 -8.36 26.73
C THR A 313 7.61 -7.44 26.58
N THR A 314 8.59 -7.62 27.46
CA THR A 314 9.98 -7.27 27.17
C THR A 314 10.42 -8.11 25.99
N ALA A 315 10.22 -7.60 24.78
CA ALA A 315 10.82 -8.12 23.56
C ALA A 315 12.34 -7.86 23.57
N ASN A 316 13.05 -8.47 24.52
CA ASN A 316 14.48 -8.70 24.44
C ASN A 316 14.70 -10.00 23.65
N THR A 317 14.63 -9.91 22.33
CA THR A 317 15.21 -10.95 21.47
C THR A 317 16.51 -10.41 20.87
N ALA A 318 17.54 -10.31 21.71
CA ALA A 318 18.92 -10.31 21.24
C ALA A 318 19.24 -11.73 20.76
N ARG A 319 19.11 -12.00 19.46
CA ARG A 319 19.76 -13.17 18.86
C ARG A 319 21.20 -12.82 18.55
N HIS A 320 22.10 -13.26 19.43
CA HIS A 320 23.45 -13.61 19.02
C HIS A 320 23.36 -14.73 17.97
N ILE A 321 23.71 -14.43 16.72
CA ILE A 321 24.01 -15.44 15.73
C ILE A 321 25.52 -15.64 15.77
N THR A 322 25.96 -16.69 16.47
CA THR A 322 27.28 -17.28 16.29
C THR A 322 27.30 -18.02 14.96
N ALA A 323 28.31 -17.71 14.14
CA ALA A 323 28.59 -18.42 12.92
C ALA A 323 28.99 -19.87 13.23
N SER A 324 28.26 -20.85 12.70
CA SER A 324 28.81 -22.17 12.37
C SER A 324 27.88 -22.94 11.42
N ASN A 325 28.50 -23.40 10.34
CA ASN A 325 28.14 -24.53 9.49
C ASN A 325 27.01 -24.36 8.47
N VAL A 326 27.49 -24.03 7.27
CA VAL A 326 26.95 -24.35 5.95
C VAL A 326 26.42 -25.79 5.89
N THR A 327 25.12 -25.92 5.72
CA THR A 327 24.50 -27.07 5.04
C THR A 327 23.37 -26.55 4.13
N LYS A 328 23.37 -27.03 2.89
CA LYS A 328 22.54 -26.62 1.74
C LYS A 328 21.06 -26.34 2.10
N PRO A 329 20.44 -25.29 1.53
CA PRO A 329 18.99 -25.16 1.54
C PRO A 329 18.33 -26.22 0.63
N PRO A 330 17.13 -26.70 0.99
CA PRO A 330 16.36 -27.66 0.21
C PRO A 330 15.83 -27.01 -1.08
N SER A 331 15.75 -27.83 -2.13
CA SER A 331 15.22 -27.48 -3.44
C SER A 331 13.78 -26.96 -3.36
N LEU A 332 13.58 -25.70 -3.72
CA LEU A 332 12.26 -25.13 -3.97
C LEU A 332 11.73 -25.67 -5.30
N THR A 333 10.58 -26.32 -5.22
CA THR A 333 9.74 -26.72 -6.35
C THR A 333 9.21 -25.48 -7.08
N THR A 334 9.16 -25.59 -8.40
CA THR A 334 8.72 -24.59 -9.38
C THR A 334 7.29 -24.10 -9.14
N PRO A 335 7.02 -22.77 -9.19
CA PRO A 335 5.66 -22.25 -9.30
C PRO A 335 5.09 -22.46 -10.71
N LYS A 336 3.82 -22.86 -10.78
CA LYS A 336 3.06 -23.01 -12.03
C LYS A 336 2.68 -21.64 -12.61
N THR A 337 2.99 -21.49 -13.90
CA THR A 337 2.51 -20.59 -14.96
C THR A 337 1.54 -19.45 -14.59
N ILE A 338 2.01 -18.21 -14.70
CA ILE A 338 1.20 -16.99 -14.86
C ILE A 338 0.69 -16.92 -16.31
N LYS A 339 -0.61 -16.71 -16.51
CA LYS A 339 -1.20 -16.44 -17.84
C LYS A 339 -1.12 -14.96 -18.17
N THR A 340 -0.40 -14.61 -19.23
CA THR A 340 -0.52 -13.32 -19.92
C THR A 340 -1.61 -13.45 -20.99
N THR A 341 -2.72 -12.72 -20.85
CA THR A 341 -3.67 -12.56 -21.97
C THR A 341 -3.17 -11.44 -22.88
N GLY A 342 -2.41 -11.81 -23.91
CA GLY A 342 -2.02 -10.90 -24.98
C GLY A 342 -3.22 -10.57 -25.87
N LYS A 343 -3.68 -9.32 -25.85
CA LYS A 343 -4.36 -8.71 -26.99
C LYS A 343 -3.30 -7.91 -27.77
N GLN A 344 -2.96 -8.39 -28.96
CA GLN A 344 -2.17 -7.67 -29.96
C GLN A 344 -2.81 -6.30 -30.24
N GLN A 345 -2.14 -5.21 -29.87
CA GLN A 345 -2.39 -3.90 -30.46
C GLN A 345 -1.55 -3.75 -31.73
N ARG A 346 -2.22 -3.36 -32.83
CA ARG A 346 -1.60 -3.05 -34.12
C ARG A 346 -0.84 -1.70 -34.03
N PRO A 347 0.22 -1.50 -34.84
CA PRO A 347 1.07 -0.32 -34.74
C PRO A 347 0.40 0.94 -35.31
N TYR A 348 0.54 2.06 -34.60
CA TYR A 348 0.21 3.38 -35.09
C TYR A 348 1.28 3.86 -36.08
N ARG A 349 0.84 4.24 -37.29
CA ARG A 349 1.61 4.97 -38.29
C ARG A 349 1.80 6.40 -37.82
N GLN A 350 3.04 6.87 -37.77
CA GLN A 350 3.36 8.30 -37.79
C GLN A 350 3.15 8.83 -39.22
N GLN A 351 2.51 9.98 -39.35
CA GLN A 351 2.64 10.85 -40.52
C GLN A 351 3.31 12.15 -40.08
N ALA A 352 4.09 12.68 -41.03
CA ALA A 352 5.09 13.75 -40.92
C ALA A 352 4.54 15.10 -40.47
#